data_AF-Q95XX7-F1
#
_entry.id   AF-Q95XX7-F1
#
_cell.length_a   1.000
_cell.length_b   1.000
_cell.length_c   1.000
_cell.angle_alpha   90.00
_cell.angle_beta   90.00
_cell.angle_gamma   90.00
#
_symmetry.space_group_name_H-M   'P 1'
#
loop_
_entity.id
_entity.type
_entity.pdbx_description
1 polymer ?
#
loop_
_entity_poly.entity_id
_entity_poly.type
_entity_poly.pdbx_seq_one_letter_code
_entity_poly.pdbx_strand_id
1 'polypeptide(L)'
;MTRVIPILLLVALSVHVAQSQKIVAGALQKIFPYAAAAKVTALTTNLNKQTAIAKSKTVVKNWVPANWKAANAKPDAKNPLSKQAYAQNKALTFIDYRYSLVKYVNYLFKQGVSSKFLTQAEANNMKKVFWAADVKAANNYTMTCGQFMMDAASLVKDSDKLMAEVQKNTNLFAKANPTDFTNLQWNL
;
A
#
# COMPACT_ATOMS: atom_id res chain seq x y z
N MET A 1 37.69 -4.75 14.27
CA MET A 1 36.65 -3.74 13.98
C MET A 1 35.36 -4.44 13.54
N THR A 2 34.22 -3.82 13.84
CA THR A 2 32.96 -3.88 13.06
C THR A 2 32.09 -5.15 13.05
N ARG A 3 31.58 -5.54 14.23
CA ARG A 3 30.21 -6.12 14.33
C ARG A 3 29.10 -5.09 14.01
N VAL A 4 29.46 -3.82 13.81
CA VAL A 4 28.54 -2.71 13.52
C VAL A 4 28.06 -2.70 12.06
N ILE A 5 28.85 -3.21 11.11
CA ILE A 5 28.50 -3.26 9.68
C ILE A 5 27.24 -4.11 9.40
N PRO A 6 27.09 -5.34 9.93
CA PRO A 6 25.86 -6.11 9.66
C PRO A 6 24.62 -5.45 10.25
N ILE A 7 24.72 -4.78 11.41
CA ILE A 7 23.59 -4.08 12.01
C ILE A 7 23.20 -2.85 11.18
N LEU A 8 24.16 -2.06 10.71
CA LEU A 8 23.87 -0.89 9.86
C LEU A 8 23.24 -1.29 8.53
N LEU A 9 23.70 -2.38 7.90
CA LEU A 9 23.14 -2.92 6.66
C LEU A 9 21.73 -3.49 6.85
N LEU A 10 21.46 -4.19 7.96
CA LEU A 10 20.12 -4.68 8.29
C LEU A 10 19.16 -3.54 8.61
N VAL A 11 19.61 -2.51 9.34
CA VAL A 11 18.81 -1.30 9.59
C VAL A 11 18.56 -0.55 8.28
N ALA A 12 19.56 -0.36 7.43
CA ALA A 12 19.39 0.27 6.12
C ALA A 12 18.45 -0.52 5.20
N LEU A 13 18.52 -1.86 5.19
CA LEU A 13 17.57 -2.69 4.44
C LEU A 13 16.15 -2.62 5.02
N SER A 14 15.99 -2.67 6.34
CA SER A 14 14.67 -2.58 6.98
C SER A 14 14.03 -1.19 6.75
N VAL A 15 14.83 -0.12 6.76
CA VAL A 15 14.38 1.23 6.44
C VAL A 15 14.07 1.37 4.95
N HIS A 16 14.88 0.81 4.04
CA HIS A 16 14.60 0.85 2.58
C HIS A 16 13.36 0.04 2.18
N VAL A 17 13.13 -1.13 2.80
CA VAL A 17 11.93 -1.95 2.56
C VAL A 17 10.68 -1.31 3.17
N ALA A 18 10.82 -0.58 4.29
CA ALA A 18 9.75 0.25 4.84
C ALA A 18 9.49 1.50 3.96
N GLN A 19 10.50 2.02 3.28
CA GLN A 19 10.37 3.23 2.45
C GLN A 19 9.61 3.02 1.14
N SER A 20 9.45 1.79 0.65
CA SER A 20 8.72 1.54 -0.60
C SER A 20 7.21 1.32 -0.39
N GLN A 21 6.76 1.00 0.83
CA GLN A 21 5.35 0.74 1.16
C GLN A 21 4.53 2.02 1.46
N LYS A 22 4.98 3.17 0.95
CA LYS A 22 4.47 4.49 1.34
C LYS A 22 3.07 4.76 0.79
N ILE A 23 2.23 5.32 1.64
CA ILE A 23 1.05 6.05 1.21
C ILE A 23 1.53 7.35 0.56
N VAL A 24 0.98 7.69 -0.61
CA VAL A 24 1.24 8.96 -1.28
C VAL A 24 0.14 9.99 -1.01
N ALA A 25 0.50 11.27 -1.03
CA ALA A 25 -0.45 12.35 -0.75
C ALA A 25 -1.58 12.39 -1.78
N GLY A 26 -1.29 12.07 -3.05
CA GLY A 26 -2.32 12.02 -4.10
C GLY A 26 -3.43 10.99 -3.81
N ALA A 27 -3.13 9.87 -3.17
CA ALA A 27 -4.12 8.88 -2.78
C ALA A 27 -5.08 9.45 -1.72
N LEU A 28 -4.51 10.07 -0.68
CA LEU A 28 -5.30 10.69 0.37
C LEU A 28 -6.05 11.93 -0.10
N GLN A 29 -5.51 12.70 -1.05
CA GLN A 29 -6.20 13.85 -1.62
C GLN A 29 -7.46 13.43 -2.40
N LYS A 30 -7.45 12.24 -3.04
CA LYS A 30 -8.68 11.70 -3.64
C LYS A 30 -9.74 11.37 -2.59
N ILE A 31 -9.35 10.92 -1.40
CA ILE A 31 -10.28 10.65 -0.26
C ILE A 31 -10.73 11.95 0.40
N PHE A 32 -9.87 12.96 0.46
CA PHE A 32 -10.13 14.26 1.07
C PHE A 32 -10.05 15.39 0.04
N PRO A 33 -10.91 15.42 -0.98
CA PRO A 33 -10.80 16.37 -2.09
C PRO A 33 -10.97 17.83 -1.65
N TYR A 34 -11.61 18.06 -0.50
CA TYR A 34 -11.86 19.40 0.05
C TYR A 34 -10.85 19.84 1.10
N ALA A 35 -9.94 18.96 1.52
CA ALA A 35 -8.90 19.30 2.48
C ALA A 35 -7.79 20.13 1.82
N ALA A 36 -7.18 21.03 2.60
CA ALA A 36 -6.02 21.78 2.14
C ALA A 36 -4.84 20.83 1.87
N ALA A 37 -4.20 20.95 0.69
CA ALA A 37 -3.13 20.05 0.25
C ALA A 37 -2.00 19.91 1.27
N ALA A 38 -1.59 21.01 1.92
CA ALA A 38 -0.57 20.99 2.96
C ALA A 38 -0.96 20.11 4.17
N LYS A 39 -2.25 20.09 4.54
CA LYS A 39 -2.76 19.24 5.63
C LYS A 39 -2.78 17.77 5.21
N VAL A 40 -3.09 17.47 3.95
CA VAL A 40 -3.05 16.10 3.41
C VAL A 40 -1.60 15.59 3.33
N THR A 41 -0.64 16.43 2.94
CA THR A 41 0.79 16.09 2.98
C THR A 41 1.27 15.80 4.39
N ALA A 42 0.86 16.59 5.38
CA ALA A 42 1.16 16.34 6.79
C ALA A 42 0.55 15.03 7.30
N LEU A 43 -0.71 14.75 6.95
CA LEU A 43 -1.37 13.47 7.25
C LEU A 43 -0.59 12.29 6.67
N THR A 44 -0.23 12.38 5.38
CA THR A 44 0.55 11.37 4.67
C THR A 44 1.86 11.07 5.39
N THR A 45 2.57 12.12 5.78
CA THR A 45 3.84 12.03 6.52
C THR A 45 3.67 11.34 7.86
N ASN A 46 2.61 11.68 8.61
CA ASN A 46 2.32 11.07 9.90
C ASN A 46 1.91 9.61 9.78
N LEU A 47 1.13 9.24 8.75
CA LEU A 47 0.74 7.86 8.48
C LEU A 47 1.94 6.98 8.13
N ASN A 48 2.84 7.47 7.28
CA ASN A 48 4.06 6.75 6.88
C ASN A 48 5.09 6.56 8.00
N LYS A 49 4.92 7.24 9.14
CA LYS A 49 5.73 7.00 10.36
C LYS A 49 5.18 5.87 11.23
N GLN A 50 3.94 5.43 11.00
CA GLN A 50 3.30 4.41 11.82
C GLN A 50 3.65 3.02 11.33
N THR A 51 3.92 2.11 12.26
CA THR A 51 4.21 0.69 11.99
C THR A 51 3.06 -0.24 12.41
N ALA A 52 2.00 0.30 13.01
CA ALA A 52 0.86 -0.47 13.50
C ALA A 52 -0.46 0.10 12.98
N ILE A 53 -1.33 -0.78 12.48
CA ILE A 53 -2.62 -0.42 11.88
C ILE A 53 -3.50 0.41 12.82
N ALA A 54 -3.55 0.04 14.10
CA ALA A 54 -4.31 0.78 15.12
C ALA A 54 -3.81 2.23 15.30
N LYS A 55 -2.48 2.44 15.23
CA LYS A 55 -1.89 3.78 15.30
C LYS A 55 -2.20 4.59 14.05
N SER A 56 -2.06 3.99 12.87
CA SER A 56 -2.47 4.64 11.60
C SER A 56 -3.94 5.06 11.63
N LYS A 57 -4.84 4.20 12.11
CA LYS A 57 -6.27 4.53 12.27
C LYS A 57 -6.50 5.65 13.27
N THR A 58 -5.76 5.67 14.38
CA THR A 58 -5.84 6.76 15.38
C THR A 58 -5.42 8.10 14.77
N VAL A 59 -4.35 8.12 13.97
CA VAL A 59 -3.92 9.32 13.25
C VAL A 59 -5.03 9.85 12.34
N VAL A 60 -5.71 8.99 11.58
CA VAL A 60 -6.85 9.39 10.73
C VAL A 60 -8.00 9.96 11.58
N LYS A 61 -8.42 9.23 12.62
CA LYS A 61 -9.55 9.64 13.48
C LYS A 61 -9.32 11.01 14.14
N ASN A 62 -8.09 11.31 14.56
CA ASN A 62 -7.75 12.59 15.18
C ASN A 62 -7.61 13.72 14.15
N TRP A 63 -7.13 13.41 12.93
CA TRP A 63 -6.89 14.42 11.90
C TRP A 63 -8.19 14.89 11.22
N VAL A 64 -9.11 13.97 10.93
CA VAL A 64 -10.30 14.22 10.11
C VAL A 64 -11.17 15.37 10.65
N PRO A 65 -11.60 15.39 11.93
CA PRO A 65 -12.52 16.42 12.42
C PRO A 65 -12.08 17.85 12.15
N ALA A 66 -10.77 18.12 12.21
CA ALA A 66 -10.22 19.46 12.05
C ALA A 66 -9.76 19.78 10.61
N ASN A 67 -9.58 18.78 9.73
CA ASN A 67 -8.84 18.99 8.48
C ASN A 67 -9.50 18.37 7.23
N TRP A 68 -10.61 17.64 7.36
CA TRP A 68 -11.26 16.96 6.22
C TRP A 68 -11.71 17.91 5.11
N LYS A 69 -11.97 19.18 5.46
CA LYS A 69 -12.19 20.28 4.52
C LYS A 69 -11.44 21.54 4.96
N ALA A 70 -11.03 22.37 4.00
CA ALA A 70 -10.57 23.73 4.27
C ALA A 70 -11.75 24.65 4.66
N ALA A 71 -11.47 25.71 5.40
CA ALA A 71 -12.50 26.64 5.91
C ALA A 71 -13.39 27.23 4.79
N ASN A 72 -12.77 27.61 3.66
CA ASN A 72 -13.45 28.21 2.51
C ASN A 72 -13.81 27.20 1.42
N ALA A 73 -13.63 25.90 1.67
CA ALA A 73 -14.02 24.89 0.69
C ALA A 73 -15.54 24.92 0.48
N LYS A 74 -15.98 24.78 -0.78
CA LYS A 74 -17.38 24.55 -1.15
C LYS A 74 -17.54 23.11 -1.61
N PRO A 75 -17.88 22.17 -0.70
CA PRO A 75 -18.05 20.78 -1.08
C PRO A 75 -19.20 20.60 -2.07
N ASP A 76 -19.03 19.70 -3.04
CA ASP A 76 -20.13 19.27 -3.90
C ASP A 76 -21.02 18.33 -3.10
N ALA A 77 -22.27 18.73 -2.87
CA ALA A 77 -23.26 17.94 -2.14
C ALA A 77 -23.55 16.58 -2.78
N LYS A 78 -23.30 16.42 -4.10
CA LYS A 78 -23.45 15.14 -4.80
C LYS A 78 -22.28 14.19 -4.55
N ASN A 79 -21.11 14.70 -4.18
CA ASN A 79 -19.96 13.87 -3.86
C ASN A 79 -20.09 13.35 -2.42
N PRO A 80 -20.14 12.03 -2.16
CA PRO A 80 -20.27 11.50 -0.81
C PRO A 80 -19.07 11.85 0.08
N LEU A 81 -17.89 12.16 -0.48
CA LEU A 81 -16.72 12.64 0.25
C LEU A 81 -16.90 14.07 0.81
N SER A 82 -18.00 14.76 0.46
CA SER A 82 -18.43 15.98 1.15
C SER A 82 -18.97 15.70 2.56
N LYS A 83 -19.25 14.45 2.90
CA LYS A 83 -19.69 14.03 4.23
C LYS A 83 -18.50 13.54 5.03
N GLN A 84 -18.18 14.24 6.12
CA GLN A 84 -17.04 13.91 6.99
C GLN A 84 -16.99 12.44 7.40
N ALA A 85 -18.12 11.87 7.86
CA ALA A 85 -18.18 10.48 8.31
C ALA A 85 -17.85 9.48 7.17
N TYR A 86 -18.32 9.77 5.95
CA TYR A 86 -18.04 8.93 4.79
C TYR A 86 -16.56 9.02 4.39
N ALA A 87 -16.00 10.23 4.31
CA ALA A 87 -14.57 10.44 4.03
C ALA A 87 -13.68 9.77 5.09
N GLN A 88 -14.05 9.86 6.37
CA GLN A 88 -13.35 9.16 7.45
C GLN A 88 -13.39 7.65 7.25
N ASN A 89 -14.55 7.08 6.96
CA ASN A 89 -14.70 5.63 6.76
C ASN A 89 -13.88 5.15 5.55
N LYS A 90 -13.89 5.90 4.45
CA LYS A 90 -13.04 5.61 3.28
C LYS A 90 -11.56 5.66 3.62
N ALA A 91 -11.11 6.62 4.42
CA ALA A 91 -9.73 6.67 4.88
C ALA A 91 -9.37 5.52 5.82
N LEU A 92 -10.25 5.14 6.74
CA LEU A 92 -10.00 4.02 7.67
C LEU A 92 -9.91 2.67 6.95
N THR A 93 -10.83 2.43 6.00
CA THR A 93 -10.81 1.22 5.16
C THR A 93 -9.66 1.23 4.16
N PHE A 94 -9.21 2.40 3.70
CA PHE A 94 -7.97 2.53 2.94
C PHE A 94 -6.75 2.10 3.77
N ILE A 95 -6.69 2.46 5.06
CA ILE A 95 -5.63 1.97 5.95
C ILE A 95 -5.68 0.44 6.05
N ASP A 96 -6.87 -0.15 6.23
CA ASP A 96 -7.01 -1.62 6.24
C ASP A 96 -6.48 -2.26 4.95
N TYR A 97 -6.90 -1.74 3.80
CA TYR A 97 -6.39 -2.14 2.49
C TYR A 97 -4.87 -2.09 2.39
N ARG A 98 -4.24 -0.97 2.81
CA ARG A 98 -2.78 -0.82 2.72
C ARG A 98 -2.02 -1.86 3.53
N TYR A 99 -2.47 -2.15 4.76
CA TYR A 99 -1.84 -3.18 5.59
C TYR A 99 -2.07 -4.59 5.02
N SER A 100 -3.28 -4.88 4.53
CA SER A 100 -3.59 -6.16 3.88
C SER A 100 -2.82 -6.35 2.57
N LEU A 101 -2.60 -5.29 1.78
CA LEU A 101 -1.78 -5.32 0.58
C LEU A 101 -0.33 -5.68 0.89
N VAL A 102 0.27 -5.07 1.91
CA VAL A 102 1.63 -5.41 2.35
C VAL A 102 1.72 -6.90 2.73
N LYS A 103 0.75 -7.39 3.50
CA LYS A 103 0.68 -8.81 3.89
C LYS A 103 0.55 -9.73 2.68
N TYR A 104 -0.32 -9.40 1.73
CA TYR A 104 -0.57 -10.15 0.51
C TYR A 104 0.65 -10.21 -0.41
N VAL A 105 1.29 -9.06 -0.68
CA VAL A 105 2.51 -8.97 -1.49
C VAL A 105 3.62 -9.80 -0.86
N ASN A 106 3.85 -9.66 0.44
CA ASN A 106 4.85 -10.47 1.15
C ASN A 106 4.53 -11.97 1.09
N TYR A 107 3.25 -12.35 1.18
CA TYR A 107 2.81 -13.73 1.02
C TYR A 107 3.13 -14.27 -0.37
N LEU A 108 2.74 -13.59 -1.45
CA LEU A 108 2.99 -14.04 -2.82
C LEU A 108 4.48 -14.27 -3.08
N PHE A 109 5.33 -13.33 -2.68
CA PHE A 109 6.76 -13.46 -2.88
C PHE A 109 7.39 -14.54 -2.01
N LYS A 110 6.89 -14.75 -0.79
CA LYS A 110 7.32 -15.88 0.05
C LYS A 110 6.96 -17.23 -0.59
N GLN A 111 5.75 -17.34 -1.18
CA GLN A 111 5.35 -18.55 -1.88
C GLN A 111 6.19 -18.79 -3.14
N GLY A 112 6.45 -17.75 -3.93
CA GLY A 112 7.34 -17.84 -5.10
C GLY A 112 8.75 -18.34 -4.75
N VAL A 113 9.30 -17.92 -3.62
CA VAL A 113 10.59 -18.45 -3.12
C VAL A 113 10.46 -19.89 -2.63
N SER A 114 9.41 -20.19 -1.87
CA SER A 114 9.22 -21.52 -1.28
C SER A 114 8.96 -22.60 -2.34
N SER A 115 8.29 -22.24 -3.44
CA SER A 115 8.07 -23.12 -4.60
C SER A 115 9.26 -23.21 -5.56
N LYS A 116 10.37 -22.51 -5.25
CA LYS A 116 11.56 -22.38 -6.11
C LYS A 116 11.27 -21.72 -7.47
N PHE A 117 10.13 -21.03 -7.60
CA PHE A 117 9.82 -20.24 -8.80
C PHE A 117 10.65 -18.97 -8.88
N LEU A 118 10.96 -18.37 -7.73
CA LEU A 118 11.87 -17.24 -7.59
C LEU A 118 13.00 -17.59 -6.63
N THR A 119 14.19 -17.08 -6.90
CA THR A 119 15.24 -16.93 -5.88
C THR A 119 14.86 -15.82 -4.90
N GLN A 120 15.49 -15.82 -3.72
CA GLN A 120 15.30 -14.76 -2.74
C GLN A 120 15.70 -13.37 -3.28
N ALA A 121 16.71 -13.31 -4.17
CA ALA A 121 17.16 -12.08 -4.80
C ALA A 121 16.12 -11.55 -5.82
N GLU A 122 15.58 -12.41 -6.68
CA GLU A 122 14.52 -12.05 -7.63
C GLU A 122 13.26 -11.57 -6.90
N ALA A 123 12.82 -12.29 -5.87
CA ALA A 123 11.67 -11.88 -5.06
C ALA A 123 11.88 -10.51 -4.38
N ASN A 124 13.09 -10.22 -3.90
CA ASN A 124 13.41 -8.91 -3.35
C ASN A 124 13.43 -7.82 -4.42
N ASN A 125 13.92 -8.10 -5.62
CA ASN A 125 13.91 -7.16 -6.74
C ASN A 125 12.47 -6.87 -7.21
N MET A 126 11.67 -7.91 -7.45
CA MET A 126 10.27 -7.77 -7.88
C MET A 126 9.42 -7.03 -6.85
N LYS A 127 9.63 -7.23 -5.54
CA LYS A 127 8.99 -6.41 -4.50
C LYS A 127 9.32 -4.92 -4.66
N LYS A 128 10.59 -4.57 -4.91
CA LYS A 128 10.99 -3.17 -5.12
C LYS A 128 10.28 -2.59 -6.35
N VAL A 129 10.20 -3.34 -7.45
CA VAL A 129 9.49 -2.94 -8.67
C VAL A 129 8.00 -2.73 -8.40
N PHE A 130 7.34 -3.68 -7.71
CA PHE A 130 5.92 -3.55 -7.34
C PHE A 130 5.65 -2.28 -6.56
N TRP A 131 6.43 -2.01 -5.52
CA TRP A 131 6.23 -0.84 -4.68
C TRP A 131 6.57 0.48 -5.40
N ALA A 132 7.54 0.47 -6.32
CA ALA A 132 7.79 1.63 -7.19
C ALA A 132 6.61 1.90 -8.13
N ALA A 133 6.01 0.85 -8.70
CA ALA A 133 4.79 0.95 -9.49
C ALA A 133 3.62 1.49 -8.65
N ASP A 134 3.46 1.03 -7.41
CA ASP A 134 2.42 1.48 -6.49
C ASP A 134 2.53 2.98 -6.17
N VAL A 135 3.74 3.48 -5.95
CA VAL A 135 3.98 4.92 -5.77
C VAL A 135 3.65 5.71 -7.03
N LYS A 136 4.11 5.27 -8.22
CA LYS A 136 3.81 5.93 -9.50
C LYS A 136 2.31 5.95 -9.80
N ALA A 137 1.60 4.89 -9.47
CA ALA A 137 0.15 4.75 -9.62
C ALA A 137 -0.67 5.50 -8.56
N ALA A 138 -0.02 6.27 -7.68
CA ALA A 138 -0.63 6.93 -6.54
C ALA A 138 -1.48 5.99 -5.66
N ASN A 139 -0.93 4.81 -5.35
CA ASN A 139 -1.55 3.72 -4.60
C ASN A 139 -2.84 3.14 -5.22
N ASN A 140 -3.12 3.38 -6.51
CA ASN A 140 -4.23 2.73 -7.23
C ASN A 140 -3.82 1.31 -7.63
N TYR A 141 -4.49 0.28 -7.09
CA TYR A 141 -4.12 -1.11 -7.31
C TYR A 141 -4.17 -1.53 -8.77
N THR A 142 -5.23 -1.20 -9.50
CA THR A 142 -5.40 -1.57 -10.91
C THR A 142 -4.27 -1.02 -11.77
N MET A 143 -3.94 0.26 -11.59
CA MET A 143 -2.81 0.89 -12.27
C MET A 143 -1.46 0.30 -11.82
N THR A 144 -1.33 -0.01 -10.53
CA THR A 144 -0.13 -0.65 -9.95
C THR A 144 0.13 -2.00 -10.61
N CYS A 145 -0.89 -2.85 -10.73
CA CYS A 145 -0.78 -4.16 -11.36
C CYS A 145 -0.41 -4.04 -12.84
N GLY A 146 -1.04 -3.14 -13.59
CA GLY A 146 -0.69 -2.91 -15.00
C GLY A 146 0.77 -2.51 -15.18
N GLN A 147 1.24 -1.52 -14.41
CA GLN A 147 2.63 -1.05 -14.46
C GLN A 147 3.61 -2.13 -13.98
N PHE A 148 3.28 -2.82 -12.89
CA PHE A 148 4.11 -3.90 -12.36
C PHE A 148 4.26 -5.04 -13.36
N MET A 149 3.18 -5.46 -14.02
CA MET A 149 3.23 -6.56 -15.00
C MET A 149 4.07 -6.19 -16.22
N MET A 150 3.99 -4.94 -16.69
CA MET A 150 4.87 -4.46 -17.76
C MET A 150 6.36 -4.55 -17.37
N ASP A 151 6.69 -4.13 -16.15
CA ASP A 151 8.08 -4.15 -15.68
C ASP A 151 8.54 -5.59 -15.36
N ALA A 152 7.66 -6.42 -14.79
CA ALA A 152 7.94 -7.80 -14.36
C ALA A 152 8.03 -8.80 -15.51
N ALA A 153 7.31 -8.61 -16.62
CA ALA A 153 7.39 -9.47 -17.80
C ALA A 153 8.82 -9.55 -18.36
N SER A 154 9.61 -8.48 -18.21
CA SER A 154 11.03 -8.45 -18.60
C SER A 154 11.95 -9.21 -17.64
N LEU A 155 11.46 -9.58 -16.44
CA LEU A 155 12.26 -10.15 -15.35
C LEU A 155 12.03 -11.66 -15.16
N VAL A 156 10.97 -12.23 -15.75
CA VAL A 156 10.57 -13.63 -15.51
C VAL A 156 10.57 -14.40 -16.82
N LYS A 157 11.15 -15.61 -16.82
CA LYS A 157 11.30 -16.44 -18.02
C LYS A 157 9.99 -16.98 -18.60
N ASP A 158 8.96 -17.12 -17.76
CA ASP A 158 7.68 -17.75 -18.10
C ASP A 158 6.53 -16.97 -17.45
N SER A 159 5.94 -16.04 -18.20
CA SER A 159 4.87 -15.17 -17.73
C SER A 159 3.57 -15.92 -17.46
N ASP A 160 3.28 -16.97 -18.23
CA ASP A 160 2.03 -17.73 -18.10
C ASP A 160 2.04 -18.55 -16.81
N LYS A 161 3.19 -19.20 -16.52
CA LYS A 161 3.38 -19.90 -15.25
C LYS A 161 3.39 -18.95 -14.05
N LEU A 162 3.94 -17.75 -14.19
CA LEU A 162 3.85 -16.72 -13.15
C LEU A 162 2.38 -16.39 -12.85
N MET A 163 1.57 -16.14 -13.88
CA MET A 163 0.15 -15.83 -13.70
C MET A 163 -0.63 -16.96 -13.03
N ALA A 164 -0.38 -18.21 -13.43
CA ALA A 164 -0.98 -19.39 -12.80
C ALA A 164 -0.59 -19.51 -11.31
N GLU A 165 0.69 -19.30 -10.98
CA GLU A 165 1.17 -19.33 -9.60
C GLU A 165 0.64 -18.17 -8.77
N VAL A 166 0.53 -16.96 -9.33
CA VAL A 166 -0.11 -15.83 -8.65
C VAL A 166 -1.56 -16.17 -8.34
N GLN A 167 -2.35 -16.64 -9.32
CA GLN A 167 -3.76 -16.97 -9.12
C GLN A 167 -3.97 -18.05 -8.05
N LYS A 168 -3.19 -19.14 -8.12
CA LYS A 168 -3.21 -20.21 -7.12
C LYS A 168 -2.92 -19.68 -5.72
N ASN A 169 -1.85 -18.89 -5.57
CA ASN A 169 -1.45 -18.35 -4.29
C ASN A 169 -2.44 -17.29 -3.76
N THR A 170 -3.09 -16.52 -4.64
CA THR A 170 -4.20 -15.64 -4.29
C THR A 170 -5.37 -16.41 -3.68
N ASN A 171 -5.78 -17.52 -4.29
CA ASN A 171 -6.86 -18.36 -3.76
C ASN A 171 -6.52 -18.95 -2.38
N LEU A 172 -5.27 -19.40 -2.19
CA LEU A 172 -4.80 -19.88 -0.89
C LEU A 172 -4.77 -18.75 0.16
N PHE A 173 -4.32 -17.56 -0.23
CA PHE A 173 -4.34 -16.39 0.65
C PHE A 173 -5.76 -16.01 1.07
N ALA A 174 -6.71 -15.98 0.12
CA ALA A 174 -8.11 -15.64 0.36
C ALA A 174 -8.75 -16.60 1.36
N LYS A 175 -8.50 -17.91 1.21
CA LYS A 175 -9.01 -18.94 2.13
C LYS A 175 -8.42 -18.80 3.54
N ALA A 176 -7.13 -18.50 3.65
CA ALA A 176 -6.44 -18.41 4.94
C ALA A 176 -6.59 -17.06 5.65
N ASN A 177 -6.89 -15.99 4.91
CA ASN A 177 -6.93 -14.62 5.42
C ASN A 177 -8.16 -13.86 4.86
N PRO A 178 -9.39 -14.32 5.17
CA PRO A 178 -10.61 -13.79 4.55
C PRO A 178 -10.78 -12.28 4.76
N THR A 179 -10.51 -11.78 5.98
CA THR A 179 -10.58 -10.34 6.27
C THR A 179 -9.60 -9.52 5.45
N ASP A 180 -8.34 -9.96 5.35
CA ASP A 180 -7.35 -9.26 4.54
C ASP A 180 -7.74 -9.28 3.06
N PHE A 181 -8.25 -10.41 2.57
CA PHE A 181 -8.70 -10.52 1.19
C PHE A 181 -9.90 -9.63 0.88
N THR A 182 -10.85 -9.48 1.82
CA THR A 182 -11.92 -8.48 1.72
C THR A 182 -11.36 -7.06 1.66
N ASN A 183 -10.36 -6.72 2.48
CA ASN A 183 -9.72 -5.40 2.44
C ASN A 183 -9.02 -5.12 1.11
N LEU A 184 -8.51 -6.16 0.41
CA LEU A 184 -7.93 -6.01 -0.94
C LEU A 184 -8.96 -5.59 -2.00
N GLN A 185 -10.25 -5.76 -1.75
CA GLN A 185 -11.33 -5.29 -2.63
C GLN A 185 -11.69 -3.82 -2.43
N TRP A 186 -10.88 -3.08 -1.67
CA TRP A 186 -11.12 -1.67 -1.41
C TRP A 186 -11.15 -0.85 -2.70
N ASN A 187 -12.13 0.04 -2.77
CA ASN A 187 -12.24 1.05 -3.80
C ASN A 187 -12.55 2.41 -3.18
N LEU A 188 -12.23 3.46 -3.94
CA LEU A 188 -12.69 4.81 -3.63
C LEU A 188 -14.01 5.08 -4.31
#